data_AF-A0A520JH92-F1
#
_entry.id   AF-A0A520JH92-F1
#
_cell.length_a   1.000
_cell.length_b   1.000
_cell.length_c   1.000
_cell.angle_alpha   90.00
_cell.angle_beta   90.00
_cell.angle_gamma   90.00
#
_symmetry.space_group_name_H-M   'P 1'
#
loop_
_entity.id
_entity.type
_entity.pdbx_description
1 polymer ?
#
loop_
_entity_poly.entity_id
_entity_poly.type
_entity_poly.pdbx_seq_one_letter_code
_entity_poly.pdbx_strand_id
1 'polypeptide(L)'
;MTAIDTLTPEAIAARLSGSPAERAAFVREAADLGVAEAQAVYGQMLLDGAGVAADRQAALGWFVKAAAQHHVMALNMVGRCYDLGWGTRVDKTRAAECYRIAAERGLDWAMYNYATLLALGEGVAEDKPAALGRDPVA
;
A
#
# COMPACT_ATOMS: atom_id res chain seq x y z
N MET A 1 17.44 17.04 9.40
CA MET A 1 16.82 17.01 10.73
C MET A 1 15.39 17.49 10.55
N THR A 2 14.44 16.55 10.53
CA THR A 2 13.02 16.88 10.49
C THR A 2 12.51 17.07 11.93
N ALA A 3 11.41 17.79 12.13
CA ALA A 3 10.86 18.04 13.48
C ALA A 3 10.56 16.74 14.25
N ILE A 4 10.30 15.64 13.54
CA ILE A 4 10.04 14.31 14.10
C ILE A 4 11.28 13.70 14.76
N ASP A 5 12.48 13.94 14.22
CA ASP A 5 13.74 13.39 14.75
C ASP A 5 14.09 13.96 16.15
N THR A 6 13.38 15.00 16.58
CA THR A 6 13.57 15.67 17.87
C THR A 6 12.50 15.32 18.92
N LEU A 7 11.50 14.50 18.57
CA LEU A 7 10.42 14.15 19.48
C LEU A 7 10.87 13.07 20.47
N THR A 8 10.54 13.26 21.76
CA THR A 8 10.75 12.23 22.76
C THR A 8 9.74 11.07 22.58
N PRO A 9 10.07 9.85 23.05
CA PRO A 9 9.13 8.73 23.03
C PRO A 9 7.77 9.06 23.67
N GLU A 10 7.76 9.86 24.73
CA GLU A 10 6.52 10.31 25.41
C GLU A 10 5.71 11.27 24.53
N ALA A 11 6.39 12.18 23.82
CA ALA A 11 5.76 13.11 22.90
C ALA A 11 5.19 12.42 21.65
N ILE A 12 5.78 11.30 21.24
CA ILE A 12 5.24 10.41 20.20
C ILE A 12 4.04 9.64 20.75
N ALA A 13 4.16 9.02 21.93
CA ALA A 13 3.10 8.25 22.55
C ALA A 13 1.85 9.09 22.84
N ALA A 14 2.01 10.33 23.31
CA ALA A 14 0.90 11.25 23.55
C ALA A 14 0.13 11.57 22.25
N ARG A 15 0.85 11.84 21.16
CA ARG A 15 0.24 12.13 19.84
C ARG A 15 -0.45 10.89 19.24
N LEU A 16 0.12 9.70 19.43
CA LEU A 16 -0.50 8.44 19.02
C LEU A 16 -1.66 8.01 19.92
N SER A 17 -1.78 8.55 21.13
CA SER A 17 -2.89 8.27 22.05
C SER A 17 -4.05 9.27 21.95
N GLY A 18 -3.90 10.31 21.13
CA GLY A 18 -4.93 11.32 20.86
C GLY A 18 -6.13 10.76 20.10
N SER A 19 -7.10 11.63 19.81
CA SER A 19 -8.27 11.31 18.98
C SER A 19 -7.85 10.80 17.58
N PRO A 20 -8.74 10.10 16.84
CA PRO A 20 -8.45 9.68 15.47
C PRO A 20 -7.95 10.82 14.57
N ALA A 21 -8.50 12.03 14.73
CA ALA A 21 -8.11 13.20 13.95
C ALA A 21 -6.70 13.70 14.29
N GLU A 22 -6.34 13.75 15.58
CA GLU A 22 -4.99 14.14 16.02
C GLU A 22 -3.94 13.13 15.54
N ARG A 23 -4.26 11.82 15.62
CA ARG A 23 -3.39 10.77 15.05
C ARG A 23 -3.21 10.96 13.55
N ALA A 24 -4.29 11.20 12.80
CA ALA A 24 -4.22 11.37 11.36
C ALA A 24 -3.41 12.61 10.96
N ALA A 25 -3.55 13.71 11.71
CA ALA A 25 -2.74 14.91 11.51
C ALA A 25 -1.25 14.65 11.75
N PHE A 26 -0.90 13.91 12.81
CA PHE A 26 0.48 13.55 13.10
C PHE A 26 1.09 12.62 12.04
N VAL A 27 0.36 11.59 11.62
CA VAL A 27 0.81 10.69 10.53
C VAL A 27 0.96 11.47 9.23
N ARG A 28 0.04 12.39 8.92
CA ARG A 28 0.15 13.25 7.75
C ARG A 28 1.42 14.10 7.77
N GLU A 29 1.75 14.73 8.89
CA GLU A 29 2.98 15.52 9.04
C GLU A 29 4.22 14.68 8.70
N ALA A 30 4.29 13.45 9.20
CA ALA A 30 5.37 12.52 8.87
C ALA A 30 5.39 12.11 7.38
N ALA A 31 4.21 11.91 6.79
CA ALA A 31 4.07 11.58 5.37
C ALA A 31 4.53 12.74 4.47
N ASP A 32 4.17 13.98 4.84
CA ASP A 32 4.57 15.23 4.18
C ASP A 32 6.10 15.44 4.27
N LEU A 33 6.73 14.96 5.36
CA LEU A 33 8.20 14.93 5.53
C LEU A 33 8.91 13.82 4.73
N GLY A 34 8.16 12.99 4.00
CA GLY A 34 8.71 11.98 3.10
C GLY A 34 8.87 10.58 3.70
N VAL A 35 8.50 10.36 4.96
CA VAL A 35 8.64 9.04 5.61
C VAL A 35 7.75 8.02 4.91
N ALA A 36 8.33 7.05 4.21
CA ALA A 36 7.60 6.09 3.37
C ALA A 36 6.53 5.31 4.15
N GLU A 37 6.84 4.87 5.37
CA GLU A 37 5.87 4.17 6.24
C GLU A 37 4.68 5.07 6.55
N ALA A 38 4.92 6.33 6.93
CA ALA A 38 3.86 7.28 7.22
C ALA A 38 3.01 7.60 5.98
N GLN A 39 3.63 7.67 4.79
CA GLN A 39 2.89 7.81 3.53
C GLN A 39 1.97 6.62 3.29
N ALA A 40 2.43 5.38 3.51
CA ALA A 40 1.60 4.19 3.39
C ALA A 40 0.46 4.19 4.42
N VAL A 41 0.75 4.50 5.68
CA VAL A 41 -0.27 4.58 6.75
C VAL A 41 -1.28 5.67 6.45
N TYR A 42 -0.86 6.87 6.05
CA TYR A 42 -1.78 7.95 5.72
C TYR A 42 -2.65 7.63 4.52
N GLY A 43 -2.10 6.96 3.50
CA GLY A 43 -2.87 6.40 2.39
C GLY A 43 -3.96 5.45 2.87
N GLN A 44 -3.65 4.57 3.82
CA GLN A 44 -4.64 3.66 4.43
C GLN A 44 -5.71 4.43 5.22
N MET A 45 -5.33 5.45 6.01
CA MET A 45 -6.28 6.29 6.75
C MET A 45 -7.26 7.01 5.81
N LEU A 46 -6.79 7.47 4.65
CA LEU A 46 -7.62 8.06 3.60
C LEU A 46 -8.53 7.03 2.90
N LEU A 47 -8.11 5.78 2.75
CA LEU A 47 -9.02 4.72 2.26
C LEU A 47 -10.16 4.45 3.26
N ASP A 48 -9.82 4.37 4.54
CA ASP A 48 -10.74 3.96 5.60
C ASP A 48 -11.61 5.10 6.13
N GLY A 49 -11.23 6.35 5.87
CA GLY A 49 -11.85 7.52 6.51
C GLY A 49 -11.52 7.59 8.01
N ALA A 50 -10.38 7.05 8.44
CA ALA A 50 -9.99 6.94 9.83
C ALA A 50 -9.33 8.25 10.30
N GLY A 51 -10.09 9.10 10.99
CA GLY A 51 -9.59 10.40 11.50
C GLY A 51 -9.41 11.48 10.43
N VAL A 52 -9.63 11.15 9.16
CA VAL A 52 -9.69 12.06 8.00
C VAL A 52 -10.87 11.65 7.12
N ALA A 53 -11.40 12.58 6.32
CA ALA A 53 -12.40 12.22 5.32
C ALA A 53 -11.82 11.20 4.34
N ALA A 54 -12.62 10.20 3.97
CA ALA A 54 -12.18 9.19 3.02
C ALA A 54 -11.94 9.82 1.63
N ASP A 55 -10.79 9.54 1.04
CA ASP A 55 -10.41 9.98 -0.30
C ASP A 55 -9.51 8.93 -0.96
N ARG A 56 -10.11 8.12 -1.82
CA ARG A 56 -9.42 7.02 -2.50
C ARG A 56 -8.39 7.51 -3.52
N GLN A 57 -8.61 8.69 -4.13
CA GLN A 57 -7.68 9.25 -5.10
C GLN A 57 -6.43 9.79 -4.39
N ALA A 58 -6.62 10.50 -3.28
CA ALA A 58 -5.50 10.92 -2.44
C ALA A 58 -4.75 9.71 -1.85
N ALA A 59 -5.46 8.68 -1.41
CA ALA A 59 -4.84 7.45 -0.91
C ALA A 59 -3.91 6.79 -1.94
N LEU A 60 -4.39 6.62 -3.19
CA LEU A 60 -3.55 6.12 -4.29
C LEU A 60 -2.29 6.97 -4.47
N GLY A 61 -2.42 8.30 -4.45
CA GLY A 61 -1.29 9.21 -4.54
C GLY A 61 -0.24 8.97 -3.45
N TRP A 62 -0.66 8.71 -2.22
CA TRP A 62 0.25 8.41 -1.10
C TRP A 62 0.90 7.03 -1.21
N PHE A 63 0.16 5.99 -1.62
CA PHE A 63 0.75 4.68 -1.85
C PHE A 63 1.79 4.71 -2.97
N VAL A 64 1.55 5.47 -4.05
CA VAL A 64 2.53 5.64 -5.14
C VAL A 64 3.81 6.30 -4.63
N LYS A 65 3.70 7.35 -3.81
CA LYS A 65 4.88 8.00 -3.20
C LYS A 65 5.68 7.03 -2.33
N ALA A 66 5.02 6.25 -1.48
CA ALA A 66 5.68 5.26 -0.64
C ALA A 66 6.31 4.13 -1.47
N ALA A 67 5.60 3.62 -2.48
CA ALA A 67 6.09 2.56 -3.37
C ALA A 67 7.32 3.00 -4.18
N ALA A 68 7.41 4.28 -4.58
CA ALA A 68 8.58 4.85 -5.24
C ALA A 68 9.84 4.82 -4.36
N GLN A 69 9.67 4.71 -3.04
CA GLN A 69 10.74 4.52 -2.05
C GLN A 69 10.97 3.04 -1.71
N HIS A 70 10.54 2.12 -2.59
CA HIS A 70 10.65 0.67 -2.44
C HIS A 70 9.82 0.06 -1.29
N HIS A 71 8.83 0.79 -0.76
CA HIS A 71 7.93 0.26 0.27
C HIS A 71 7.01 -0.83 -0.31
N VAL A 72 7.28 -2.10 0.04
CA VAL A 72 6.65 -3.27 -0.60
C VAL A 72 5.14 -3.34 -0.35
N MET A 73 4.69 -3.10 0.89
CA MET A 73 3.26 -3.07 1.19
C MET A 73 2.52 -1.97 0.43
N ALA A 74 3.11 -0.78 0.28
CA ALA A 74 2.52 0.29 -0.50
C ALA A 74 2.40 -0.07 -1.98
N LEU A 75 3.41 -0.76 -2.56
CA LEU A 75 3.32 -1.27 -3.92
C LEU A 75 2.15 -2.27 -4.09
N ASN A 76 1.94 -3.16 -3.12
CA ASN A 76 0.77 -4.03 -3.11
C ASN A 76 -0.54 -3.23 -3.02
N MET A 77 -0.59 -2.16 -2.22
CA MET A 77 -1.76 -1.27 -2.16
C MET A 77 -2.01 -0.50 -3.47
N VAL A 78 -0.96 -0.08 -4.19
CA VAL A 78 -1.09 0.44 -5.57
C VAL A 78 -1.72 -0.62 -6.48
N GLY A 79 -1.29 -1.88 -6.35
CA GLY A 79 -1.90 -3.01 -7.05
C GLY A 79 -3.40 -3.11 -6.78
N ARG A 80 -3.81 -3.05 -5.50
CA ARG A 80 -5.23 -3.08 -5.10
C ARG A 80 -6.03 -1.91 -5.65
N CYS A 81 -5.43 -0.71 -5.72
CA CYS A 81 -6.09 0.44 -6.32
C CYS A 81 -6.40 0.21 -7.81
N TYR A 82 -5.48 -0.38 -8.58
CA TYR A 82 -5.75 -0.73 -9.98
C TYR A 82 -6.69 -1.93 -10.12
N ASP A 83 -6.61 -2.90 -9.21
CA ASP A 83 -7.44 -4.11 -9.24
C ASP A 83 -8.93 -3.78 -9.00
N LEU A 84 -9.18 -2.95 -7.98
CA LEU A 84 -10.52 -2.65 -7.47
C LEU A 84 -11.04 -1.26 -7.89
N GLY A 85 -10.24 -0.48 -8.62
CA GLY A 85 -10.60 0.86 -9.08
C GLY A 85 -10.67 1.90 -7.94
N TRP A 86 -9.81 1.80 -6.93
CA TRP A 86 -9.78 2.78 -5.84
C TRP A 86 -8.96 4.00 -6.23
N GLY A 87 -9.64 5.12 -6.49
CA GLY A 87 -8.99 6.36 -6.88
C GLY A 87 -8.48 6.37 -8.33
N THR A 88 -8.81 5.34 -9.11
CA THR A 88 -8.44 5.16 -10.52
C THR A 88 -9.45 4.26 -11.21
N ARG A 89 -9.41 4.19 -12.55
CA ARG A 89 -10.07 3.12 -13.29
C ARG A 89 -9.41 1.77 -13.00
N VAL A 90 -10.20 0.70 -13.12
CA VAL A 90 -9.68 -0.68 -13.04
C VAL A 90 -8.65 -0.91 -14.16
N ASP A 91 -7.55 -1.54 -13.81
CA ASP A 91 -6.46 -1.91 -14.71
C ASP A 91 -5.75 -3.17 -14.18
N LYS A 92 -6.32 -4.35 -14.50
CA LYS A 92 -5.87 -5.64 -13.98
C LYS A 92 -4.43 -5.97 -14.37
N THR A 93 -3.97 -5.52 -15.53
CA THR A 93 -2.58 -5.73 -15.97
C THR A 93 -1.60 -4.96 -15.08
N ARG A 94 -1.89 -3.69 -14.78
CA ARG A 94 -1.05 -2.92 -13.84
C ARG A 94 -1.14 -3.46 -12.41
N ALA A 95 -2.31 -3.95 -11.99
CA ALA A 95 -2.46 -4.62 -10.70
C ALA A 95 -1.55 -5.85 -10.60
N ALA A 96 -1.60 -6.73 -11.61
CA ALA A 96 -0.78 -7.93 -11.66
C ALA A 96 0.72 -7.63 -11.64
N GLU A 97 1.16 -6.60 -12.36
CA GLU A 97 2.56 -6.17 -12.32
C GLU A 97 2.98 -5.73 -10.91
N CYS A 98 2.16 -4.91 -10.24
CA CYS A 98 2.43 -4.46 -8.87
C CYS A 98 2.51 -5.65 -7.90
N TYR A 99 1.53 -6.57 -7.97
CA TYR A 99 1.49 -7.74 -7.11
C TYR A 99 2.67 -8.67 -7.37
N ARG A 100 3.03 -8.94 -8.62
CA ARG A 100 4.19 -9.77 -8.98
C ARG A 100 5.48 -9.19 -8.37
N ILE A 101 5.73 -7.90 -8.55
CA ILE A 101 6.95 -7.25 -8.02
C ILE A 101 6.97 -7.28 -6.49
N ALA A 102 5.82 -7.09 -5.83
CA ALA A 102 5.75 -7.17 -4.38
C ALA A 102 5.90 -8.61 -3.86
N ALA A 103 5.35 -9.60 -4.58
CA ALA A 103 5.48 -11.03 -4.29
C ALA A 103 6.94 -11.50 -4.41
N GLU A 104 7.65 -11.08 -5.46
CA GLU A 104 9.09 -11.35 -5.66
C GLU A 104 9.96 -10.78 -4.53
N ARG A 105 9.46 -9.77 -3.81
CA ARG A 105 10.10 -9.19 -2.62
C ARG A 105 9.64 -9.82 -1.30
N GLY A 106 8.94 -10.95 -1.36
CA GLY A 106 8.56 -11.73 -0.19
C GLY A 106 7.29 -11.27 0.52
N LEU A 107 6.43 -10.47 -0.11
CA LEU A 107 5.17 -10.06 0.52
C LEU A 107 4.06 -11.10 0.27
N ASP A 108 3.69 -11.85 1.30
CA ASP A 108 2.68 -12.91 1.25
C ASP A 108 1.32 -12.45 0.69
N TRP A 109 0.86 -11.26 1.10
CA TRP A 109 -0.38 -10.68 0.57
C TRP A 109 -0.33 -10.45 -0.94
N ALA A 110 0.84 -10.05 -1.46
CA ALA A 110 1.03 -9.85 -2.89
C ALA A 110 1.15 -11.19 -3.63
N MET A 111 1.77 -12.21 -3.02
CA MET A 111 1.78 -13.57 -3.57
C MET A 111 0.35 -14.09 -3.74
N TYR A 112 -0.49 -13.95 -2.71
CA TYR A 112 -1.90 -14.32 -2.77
C TYR A 112 -2.68 -13.56 -3.86
N ASN A 113 -2.51 -12.24 -3.93
CA ASN A 113 -3.18 -11.41 -4.92
C ASN A 113 -2.74 -11.78 -6.35
N TYR A 114 -1.44 -11.97 -6.57
CA TYR A 114 -0.91 -12.34 -7.89
C TYR A 114 -1.34 -13.75 -8.30
N ALA A 115 -1.28 -14.73 -7.39
CA ALA A 115 -1.75 -16.09 -7.63
C ALA A 115 -3.23 -16.12 -8.01
N THR A 116 -4.05 -15.26 -7.40
CA THR A 116 -5.47 -15.12 -7.74
C THR A 116 -5.65 -14.63 -9.17
N LEU A 117 -4.91 -13.60 -9.59
CA LEU A 117 -4.99 -13.10 -10.97
C LEU A 117 -4.49 -14.14 -11.99
N LEU A 118 -3.44 -14.90 -11.68
CA LEU A 118 -2.96 -16.01 -12.50
C LEU A 118 -3.98 -17.16 -12.59
N ALA A 119 -4.64 -17.51 -11.49
CA ALA A 119 -5.62 -18.60 -11.48
C ALA A 119 -6.89 -18.26 -12.29
N LEU A 120 -7.21 -16.97 -12.42
CA LEU A 120 -8.40 -16.46 -13.11
C LEU A 120 -8.10 -15.91 -14.51
N GLY A 121 -6.82 -15.74 -14.89
CA GLY A 121 -6.45 -15.10 -16.15
C GLY A 121 -6.84 -13.62 -16.23
N GLU A 122 -6.85 -12.91 -15.10
CA GLU A 122 -7.28 -11.51 -15.02
C GLU A 122 -6.09 -10.55 -15.12
N GLY A 123 -5.95 -9.87 -16.27
CA GLY A 123 -4.85 -8.92 -16.50
C GLY A 123 -3.49 -9.57 -16.78
N VAL A 124 -3.38 -10.88 -16.61
CA VAL A 124 -2.28 -11.77 -17.00
C VAL A 124 -2.85 -13.05 -17.60
N ALA A 125 -2.05 -13.78 -18.37
CA ALA A 125 -2.48 -15.09 -18.88
C ALA A 125 -2.74 -16.07 -17.72
N GLU A 126 -3.74 -16.94 -17.88
CA GLU A 126 -4.03 -17.96 -16.87
C GLU A 126 -2.85 -18.94 -16.73
N ASP A 127 -2.38 -19.14 -15.51
CA ASP A 127 -1.32 -20.12 -15.17
C ASP A 127 -1.55 -20.68 -13.76
N LYS A 128 -2.32 -21.77 -13.68
CA LYS A 128 -2.66 -22.44 -12.43
C LYS A 128 -1.44 -23.09 -11.74
N PRO A 129 -0.50 -23.76 -12.44
CA PRO A 129 0.75 -24.21 -11.83
C PRO A 129 1.52 -23.08 -11.13
N ALA A 130 1.76 -21.96 -11.83
CA ALA A 130 2.46 -20.82 -11.26
C ALA A 130 1.70 -20.20 -10.07
N ALA A 131 0.37 -20.14 -10.13
CA ALA A 131 -0.47 -19.68 -9.01
C ALA A 131 -0.31 -20.53 -7.74
N LEU A 132 0.04 -21.81 -7.86
CA LEU A 132 0.28 -22.71 -6.73
C LEU A 132 1.73 -22.68 -6.23
N GLY A 133 2.58 -21.80 -6.78
CA GLY A 133 4.01 -21.77 -6.49
C GLY A 133 4.75 -23.01 -7.01
N ARG A 134 4.19 -23.70 -8.00
CA ARG A 134 4.81 -24.86 -8.65
C ARG A 134 5.41 -24.38 -9.96
N ASP A 135 6.73 -24.36 -10.05
CA ASP A 135 7.38 -24.15 -11.33
C ASP A 135 6.94 -25.25 -12.31
N PRO A 136 6.54 -24.93 -13.54
CA PRO A 136 6.16 -25.92 -14.54
C PRO A 136 7.34 -26.81 -15.00
N VAL A 137 8.55 -26.60 -14.47
CA VAL A 137 9.80 -27.26 -14.88
C VAL A 137 10.59 -27.89 -13.72
N ALA A 138 9.99 -28.03 -12.53
CA ALA A 138 10.60 -28.74 -11.39
C ALA A 138 10.08 -30.18 -11.25
#